data_AF-A0A9P1I1Z7-F1
#
_entry.id   AF-A0A9P1I1Z7-F1
#
_cell.length_a   1.000
_cell.length_b   1.000
_cell.length_c   1.000
_cell.angle_alpha   90.00
_cell.angle_beta   90.00
_cell.angle_gamma   90.00
#
_symmetry.space_group_name_H-M   'P 1'
#
loop_
_entity.id
_entity.type
_entity.pdbx_description
1 polymer ?
#
loop_
_entity_poly.entity_id
_entity_poly.type
_entity_poly.pdbx_seq_one_letter_code
_entity_poly.pdbx_strand_id
1 'polypeptide(L)'
;MQQNLINFNYVGCFRSIGTLENNNTCSFSIDMGIEAPYLKNHLVPQLNSIKHLEREEVLDLSFRNREKYIDNGAGEKLETILSFIQKMETNERNLRERIGCEFVCGRGLLVKLSKNCSVDFRAVRRKDVIFLCVTSQFYKYDKNSHISMKFEKSMTEDPYYMQATNNMRVIWTGIRTKIVNQLHFVGTDLSVLSSAETDSRNPNDDKIVELKMTRKPREIRKHSLKEYMQCFLSNTDYILTASLKDENRRLEIYELEMEHRDHRMEDFGEVESGVARIRRNLEQLRNLLSENDRAIHVRKITENGLIYDEIEADDCEFVPDDFLVDFE
;
A
#
# COMPACT_ATOMS: atom_id res chain seq x y z
N MET A 1 -12.74 -25.62 -15.46
CA MET A 1 -12.56 -24.52 -14.51
C MET A 1 -11.49 -23.59 -15.08
N GLN A 2 -11.88 -22.42 -15.60
CA GLN A 2 -10.92 -21.40 -16.04
C GLN A 2 -10.40 -20.69 -14.79
N GLN A 3 -9.09 -20.80 -14.52
CA GLN A 3 -8.41 -19.98 -13.52
C GLN A 3 -8.44 -18.52 -14.02
N ASN A 4 -9.17 -17.66 -13.31
CA ASN A 4 -9.09 -16.21 -13.51
C ASN A 4 -7.70 -15.76 -13.03
N LEU A 5 -6.74 -15.69 -13.95
CA LEU A 5 -5.43 -15.10 -13.72
C LEU A 5 -5.60 -13.61 -13.40
N ILE A 6 -5.36 -13.25 -12.14
CA ILE A 6 -5.15 -11.85 -11.74
C ILE A 6 -3.74 -11.49 -12.20
N ASN A 7 -3.63 -10.61 -13.19
CA ASN A 7 -2.34 -10.11 -13.66
C ASN A 7 -1.90 -8.97 -12.74
N PHE A 8 -0.80 -9.17 -12.02
CA PHE A 8 -0.15 -8.14 -11.22
C PHE A 8 1.05 -7.59 -11.98
N ASN A 9 1.11 -6.27 -12.07
CA ASN A 9 2.25 -5.55 -12.59
C ASN A 9 3.06 -4.98 -11.43
N TYR A 10 4.38 -5.12 -11.47
CA TYR A 10 5.27 -4.71 -10.37
C TYR A 10 6.29 -3.66 -10.83
N VAL A 11 6.57 -2.72 -9.92
CA VAL A 11 7.62 -1.71 -10.04
C VAL A 11 8.42 -1.70 -8.74
N GLY A 12 9.75 -1.77 -8.80
CA GLY A 12 10.62 -1.73 -7.62
C GLY A 12 11.08 -0.31 -7.29
N CYS A 13 11.02 0.07 -6.00
CA CYS A 13 11.54 1.33 -5.47
C CYS A 13 12.34 1.08 -4.16
N PHE A 14 13.42 1.84 -3.96
CA PHE A 14 14.23 1.83 -2.74
C PHE A 14 13.90 3.07 -1.88
N ARG A 15 13.68 2.92 -0.57
CA ARG A 15 13.52 4.06 0.37
C ARG A 15 14.18 3.81 1.72
N SER A 16 14.85 4.83 2.24
CA SER A 16 15.31 4.90 3.64
C SER A 16 14.32 5.73 4.48
N ILE A 17 13.91 5.22 5.65
CA ILE A 17 12.98 5.85 6.60
C ILE A 17 13.76 6.27 7.85
N GLY A 18 13.97 7.57 8.03
CA GLY A 18 14.66 8.22 9.18
C GLY A 18 13.99 8.06 10.56
N THR A 19 14.73 7.76 11.64
CA THR A 19 14.36 8.17 13.02
C THR A 19 15.59 8.64 13.84
N LEU A 20 15.39 9.66 14.68
CA LEU A 20 16.38 10.48 15.42
C LEU A 20 17.22 9.74 16.49
N GLU A 21 18.43 10.27 16.75
CA GLU A 21 19.12 10.23 18.05
C GLU A 21 19.50 11.64 18.56
N ASN A 22 19.10 11.94 19.79
CA ASN A 22 19.58 12.93 20.79
C ASN A 22 19.77 14.44 20.47
N ASN A 23 18.94 15.22 21.17
CA ASN A 23 19.09 16.55 21.78
C ASN A 23 19.93 17.66 21.10
N ASN A 24 19.23 18.76 20.85
CA ASN A 24 19.71 20.13 20.62
C ASN A 24 20.24 20.47 19.22
N THR A 25 19.44 20.24 18.19
CA THR A 25 19.12 21.18 17.08
C THR A 25 18.25 20.42 16.07
N CYS A 26 17.08 20.96 15.73
CA CYS A 26 16.11 20.28 14.87
C CYS A 26 16.47 20.51 13.40
N SER A 27 17.16 19.56 12.78
CA SER A 27 17.30 19.48 11.33
C SER A 27 17.08 18.04 10.89
N PHE A 28 15.89 17.78 10.34
CA PHE A 28 15.61 16.54 9.62
C PHE A 28 16.19 16.67 8.21
N SER A 29 16.98 15.69 7.79
CA SER A 29 17.11 15.39 6.37
C SER A 29 16.27 14.15 6.10
N ILE A 30 15.11 14.36 5.47
CA ILE A 30 14.46 13.28 4.72
C ILE A 30 15.27 13.24 3.42
N ASP A 31 16.22 12.32 3.34
CA ASP A 31 16.92 12.10 2.09
C ASP A 31 15.95 11.37 1.14
N MET A 32 15.15 12.15 0.41
CA MET A 32 14.29 11.69 -0.67
C MET A 32 15.14 11.41 -1.90
N GLY A 33 16.15 10.54 -1.75
CA GLY A 33 16.90 9.98 -2.86
C GLY A 33 16.00 9.06 -3.68
N ILE A 34 15.12 9.65 -4.49
CA ILE A 34 14.28 8.94 -5.45
C ILE A 34 15.15 8.64 -6.66
N GLU A 35 15.75 7.46 -6.67
CA GLU A 35 15.98 6.76 -7.92
C GLU A 35 15.02 5.57 -7.93
N ALA A 36 13.91 5.71 -8.65
CA ALA A 36 13.06 4.61 -9.06
C ALA A 36 13.50 4.20 -10.49
N PRO A 37 14.61 3.46 -10.67
CA PRO A 37 15.19 3.25 -12.00
C PRO A 37 14.33 2.43 -12.97
N TYR A 38 13.18 1.89 -12.54
CA TYR A 38 12.36 0.99 -13.37
C TYR A 38 10.85 1.16 -13.23
N LEU A 39 10.32 2.39 -13.35
CA LEU A 39 8.95 2.57 -13.83
C LEU A 39 8.92 2.21 -15.32
N LYS A 40 8.76 0.92 -15.67
CA LYS A 40 8.45 0.55 -17.06
C LYS A 40 7.11 1.22 -17.41
N ASN A 41 7.17 2.20 -18.32
CA ASN A 41 6.15 3.18 -18.71
C ASN A 41 4.73 2.65 -19.07
N HIS A 42 4.48 1.34 -19.01
CA HIS A 42 3.25 0.69 -19.49
C HIS A 42 2.50 -0.11 -18.42
N LEU A 43 2.97 -0.13 -17.17
CA LEU A 43 2.43 -1.01 -16.13
C LEU A 43 1.52 -0.33 -15.11
N VAL A 44 1.74 0.96 -14.85
CA VAL A 44 0.91 1.79 -13.95
C VAL A 44 -0.13 2.53 -14.79
N PRO A 45 -1.43 2.54 -14.41
CA PRO A 45 -2.42 3.38 -15.06
C PRO A 45 -1.95 4.84 -15.07
N GLN A 46 -2.01 5.49 -16.23
CA GLN A 46 -1.63 6.89 -16.31
C GLN A 46 -2.82 7.73 -15.88
N LEU A 47 -2.60 8.81 -15.13
CA LEU A 47 -3.62 9.84 -15.03
C LEU A 47 -3.95 10.26 -16.45
N ASN A 48 -5.24 10.28 -16.76
CA ASN A 48 -5.67 10.80 -18.04
C ASN A 48 -5.15 12.22 -18.21
N SER A 49 -4.87 12.61 -19.45
CA SER A 49 -4.28 13.92 -19.82
C SER A 49 -5.26 15.08 -19.59
N ILE A 50 -5.84 15.16 -18.41
CA ILE A 50 -6.85 16.11 -18.04
C ILE A 50 -6.15 17.39 -17.54
N LYS A 51 -5.76 18.18 -18.53
CA LYS A 51 -5.92 19.65 -18.52
C LYS A 51 -7.41 20.07 -18.49
N HIS A 52 -8.34 19.18 -18.09
CA HIS A 52 -9.79 19.37 -18.21
C HIS A 52 -10.56 19.41 -16.87
N LEU A 53 -9.90 19.30 -15.72
CA LEU A 53 -10.56 19.43 -14.41
C LEU A 53 -10.78 20.89 -13.96
N GLU A 54 -10.39 21.85 -14.78
CA GLU A 54 -10.86 23.24 -14.67
C GLU A 54 -12.31 23.43 -15.15
N ARG A 55 -12.98 22.38 -15.67
CA ARG A 55 -14.35 22.52 -16.20
C ARG A 55 -15.35 21.65 -15.47
N GLU A 56 -16.53 22.23 -15.32
CA GLU A 56 -17.75 21.77 -14.67
C GLU A 56 -18.33 20.45 -15.24
N GLU A 57 -17.51 19.48 -15.62
CA GLU A 57 -17.96 18.21 -16.14
C GLU A 57 -18.61 17.39 -15.02
N VAL A 58 -19.87 17.03 -15.25
CA VAL A 58 -20.65 16.19 -14.36
C VAL A 58 -20.24 14.74 -14.61
N LEU A 59 -19.33 14.22 -13.81
CA LEU A 59 -18.96 12.80 -13.81
C LEU A 59 -20.10 11.98 -13.22
N ASP A 60 -20.77 11.18 -14.06
CA ASP A 60 -21.76 10.22 -13.58
C ASP A 60 -21.04 9.09 -12.84
N LEU A 61 -20.94 9.19 -11.52
CA LEU A 61 -20.42 8.11 -10.67
C LEU A 61 -21.51 7.13 -10.19
N SER A 62 -22.75 7.30 -10.64
CA SER A 62 -23.81 6.34 -10.33
C SER A 62 -23.59 5.04 -11.06
N PHE A 63 -23.91 3.97 -10.34
CA PHE A 63 -23.78 2.63 -10.86
C PHE A 63 -25.17 2.07 -11.14
N ARG A 64 -25.69 2.41 -12.32
CA ARG A 64 -26.83 1.67 -12.92
C ARG A 64 -26.25 0.31 -13.35
N ASN A 65 -26.70 -0.80 -12.76
CA ASN A 65 -26.20 -2.19 -12.91
C ASN A 65 -25.22 -2.73 -11.83
N ARG A 66 -25.51 -2.54 -10.53
CA ARG A 66 -24.76 -3.14 -9.39
C ARG A 66 -24.47 -4.64 -9.52
N GLU A 67 -25.35 -5.37 -10.20
CA GLU A 67 -25.24 -6.82 -10.45
C GLU A 67 -24.08 -7.19 -11.39
N LYS A 68 -23.48 -6.22 -12.08
CA LYS A 68 -22.33 -6.39 -12.99
C LYS A 68 -20.99 -5.94 -12.38
N TYR A 69 -20.98 -5.59 -11.09
CA TYR A 69 -19.74 -5.32 -10.35
C TYR A 69 -19.14 -6.65 -9.89
N ILE A 70 -17.89 -6.92 -10.27
CA ILE A 70 -17.16 -8.12 -9.87
C ILE A 70 -15.96 -7.67 -9.04
N ASP A 71 -16.06 -7.79 -7.72
CA ASP A 71 -14.96 -7.60 -6.80
C ASP A 71 -14.22 -8.91 -6.57
N ASN A 72 -13.02 -9.04 -7.14
CA ASN A 72 -12.17 -10.21 -6.95
C ASN A 72 -11.43 -10.22 -5.60
N GLY A 73 -11.77 -9.31 -4.68
CA GLY A 73 -11.19 -9.27 -3.34
C GLY A 73 -9.91 -8.44 -3.26
N ALA A 74 -9.50 -8.19 -2.02
CA ALA A 74 -8.56 -7.14 -1.66
C ALA A 74 -7.11 -7.36 -2.14
N GLY A 75 -6.50 -6.25 -2.57
CA GLY A 75 -5.25 -6.17 -3.31
C GLY A 75 -3.97 -6.23 -2.49
N GLU A 76 -3.96 -6.66 -1.23
CA GLU A 76 -2.72 -6.76 -0.42
C GLU A 76 -2.43 -8.20 0.04
N LYS A 77 -2.63 -9.15 -0.87
CA LYS A 77 -2.29 -10.58 -0.70
C LYS A 77 -0.78 -10.81 -0.67
N LEU A 78 -0.27 -11.54 0.33
CA LEU A 78 1.16 -11.83 0.44
C LEU A 78 1.67 -12.67 -0.73
N GLU A 79 0.83 -13.57 -1.26
CA GLU A 79 1.16 -14.45 -2.39
C GLU A 79 1.64 -13.66 -3.63
N THR A 80 1.15 -12.43 -3.77
CA THR A 80 1.56 -11.54 -4.86
C THR A 80 3.00 -11.03 -4.68
N ILE A 81 3.44 -10.65 -3.48
CA ILE A 81 4.82 -10.23 -3.28
C ILE A 81 5.78 -11.42 -3.41
N LEU A 82 5.38 -12.60 -2.93
CA LEU A 82 6.15 -13.84 -3.11
C LEU A 82 6.35 -14.18 -4.60
N SER A 83 5.26 -14.11 -5.38
CA SER A 83 5.31 -14.32 -6.83
C SER A 83 6.20 -13.31 -7.55
N PHE A 84 6.27 -12.06 -7.07
CA PHE A 84 7.17 -11.05 -7.60
C PHE A 84 8.61 -11.42 -7.33
N ILE A 85 8.97 -11.71 -6.08
CA ILE A 85 10.33 -12.06 -5.67
C ILE A 85 10.85 -13.26 -6.48
N GLN A 86 10.03 -14.29 -6.71
CA GLN A 86 10.39 -15.44 -7.54
C GLN A 86 10.70 -15.07 -9.00
N LYS A 87 9.99 -14.07 -9.54
CA LYS A 87 10.11 -13.61 -10.92
C LYS A 87 11.11 -12.48 -11.10
N MET A 88 11.69 -11.95 -10.02
CA MET A 88 12.71 -10.91 -10.13
C MET A 88 13.94 -11.53 -10.81
N GLU A 89 14.22 -11.08 -12.04
CA GLU A 89 15.47 -11.34 -12.72
C GLU A 89 16.55 -10.47 -12.05
N THR A 90 17.24 -11.04 -11.06
CA THR A 90 18.40 -10.41 -10.43
C THR A 90 19.67 -11.21 -10.72
N ASN A 91 20.83 -10.55 -10.62
CA ASN A 91 22.12 -11.22 -10.66
C ASN A 91 22.39 -12.07 -9.39
N GLU A 92 21.50 -12.02 -8.40
CA GLU A 92 21.60 -12.74 -7.13
C GLU A 92 21.21 -14.21 -7.32
N ARG A 93 21.93 -15.09 -6.63
CA ARG A 93 21.85 -16.52 -6.90
C ARG A 93 20.74 -17.20 -6.09
N ASN A 94 20.40 -16.68 -4.91
CA ASN A 94 19.41 -17.27 -4.03
C ASN A 94 18.29 -16.29 -3.61
N LEU A 95 17.21 -16.84 -3.08
CA LEU A 95 16.03 -16.07 -2.69
C LEU A 95 16.29 -15.13 -1.51
N ARG A 96 17.19 -15.49 -0.59
CA ARG A 96 17.52 -14.66 0.58
C ARG A 96 18.15 -13.34 0.18
N GLU A 97 19.07 -13.38 -0.79
CA GLU A 97 19.68 -12.20 -1.39
C GLU A 97 18.62 -11.34 -2.07
N ARG A 98 17.74 -11.95 -2.90
CA ARG A 98 16.63 -11.25 -3.56
C ARG A 98 15.67 -10.53 -2.63
N ILE A 99 15.38 -11.13 -1.48
CA ILE A 99 14.52 -10.50 -0.47
C ILE A 99 15.22 -9.28 0.15
N GLY A 100 16.52 -9.40 0.45
CA GLY A 100 17.33 -8.29 0.95
C GLY A 100 16.84 -7.65 2.26
N CYS A 101 15.90 -8.27 2.96
CA CYS A 101 15.17 -7.70 4.10
C CYS A 101 14.90 -8.73 5.18
N GLU A 102 14.66 -8.23 6.39
CA GLU A 102 14.27 -9.06 7.53
C GLU A 102 12.77 -9.38 7.52
N PHE A 103 11.94 -8.45 7.06
CA PHE A 103 10.48 -8.62 7.02
C PHE A 103 9.92 -8.58 5.59
N VAL A 104 8.86 -9.35 5.35
CA VAL A 104 8.07 -9.30 4.11
C VAL A 104 6.58 -9.16 4.45
N CYS A 105 5.92 -8.12 3.92
CA CYS A 105 4.50 -7.89 4.20
C CYS A 105 3.76 -7.02 3.17
N GLY A 106 2.44 -6.90 3.30
CA GLY A 106 1.66 -5.87 2.60
C GLY A 106 1.69 -4.53 3.33
N ARG A 107 1.69 -3.42 2.59
CA ARG A 107 1.72 -2.05 3.15
C ARG A 107 0.63 -1.78 4.18
N GLY A 108 -0.59 -2.29 4.00
CA GLY A 108 -1.68 -2.09 4.95
C GLY A 108 -1.42 -2.70 6.33
N LEU A 109 -0.53 -3.69 6.45
CA LEU A 109 -0.07 -4.16 7.77
C LEU A 109 0.80 -3.10 8.45
N LEU A 110 1.73 -2.48 7.74
CA LEU A 110 2.54 -1.37 8.28
C LEU A 110 1.66 -0.20 8.74
N VAL A 111 0.60 0.13 7.99
CA VAL A 111 -0.40 1.14 8.40
C VAL A 111 -1.18 0.71 9.66
N LYS A 112 -1.41 -0.60 9.86
CA LYS A 112 -1.99 -1.10 11.13
C LYS A 112 -0.97 -1.01 12.27
N LEU A 113 0.30 -1.34 12.02
CA LEU A 113 1.39 -1.24 13.00
C LEU A 113 1.64 0.19 13.50
N SER A 114 1.22 1.21 12.75
CA SER A 114 1.37 2.62 13.16
C SER A 114 0.38 3.09 14.22
N LYS A 115 -0.60 2.26 14.61
CA LYS A 115 -1.68 2.67 15.52
C LYS A 115 -2.16 1.57 16.46
N ASN A 116 -2.76 1.99 17.57
CA ASN A 116 -3.46 1.09 18.47
C ASN A 116 -4.75 0.62 17.82
N CYS A 117 -4.86 -0.66 17.49
CA CYS A 117 -6.05 -1.20 16.85
C CYS A 117 -6.19 -2.70 17.08
N SER A 118 -7.42 -3.19 16.89
CA SER A 118 -7.63 -4.63 16.70
C SER A 118 -7.11 -5.00 15.31
N VAL A 119 -6.38 -6.10 15.25
CA VAL A 119 -5.78 -6.62 14.03
C VAL A 119 -5.96 -8.12 14.02
N ASP A 120 -5.68 -8.73 12.89
CA ASP A 120 -5.81 -10.16 12.72
C ASP A 120 -4.81 -10.54 11.64
N PHE A 121 -3.60 -10.88 12.09
CA PHE A 121 -2.51 -11.27 11.21
C PHE A 121 -1.62 -12.32 11.86
N ARG A 122 -1.06 -13.19 11.05
CA ARG A 122 -0.04 -14.17 11.45
C ARG A 122 1.34 -13.67 11.07
N ALA A 123 2.31 -14.00 11.91
CA ALA A 123 3.73 -13.76 11.66
C ALA A 123 4.49 -15.07 11.82
N VAL A 124 5.36 -15.40 10.88
CA VAL A 124 6.20 -16.60 10.93
C VAL A 124 7.61 -16.26 10.47
N ARG A 125 8.62 -16.79 11.16
CA ARG A 125 9.99 -16.77 10.64
C ARG A 125 10.24 -18.06 9.85
N ARG A 126 10.63 -17.94 8.58
CA ARG A 126 11.08 -19.06 7.74
C ARG A 126 12.39 -18.64 7.08
N LYS A 127 13.44 -19.46 7.21
CA LYS A 127 14.77 -19.22 6.62
C LYS A 127 15.29 -17.79 6.86
N ASP A 128 15.28 -17.36 8.12
CA ASP A 128 15.77 -16.07 8.61
C ASP A 128 14.99 -14.83 8.15
N VAL A 129 13.85 -15.02 7.46
CA VAL A 129 12.94 -13.94 7.05
C VAL A 129 11.61 -14.06 7.80
N ILE A 130 11.07 -12.94 8.28
CA ILE A 130 9.78 -12.86 8.96
C ILE A 130 8.69 -12.42 7.98
N PHE A 131 7.73 -13.30 7.73
CA PHE A 131 6.60 -13.04 6.86
C PHE A 131 5.37 -12.66 7.67
N LEU A 132 4.71 -11.55 7.30
CA LEU A 132 3.51 -11.06 7.96
C LEU A 132 2.31 -11.13 7.01
N CYS A 133 1.23 -11.82 7.42
CA CYS A 133 0.05 -12.01 6.59
C CYS A 133 -1.25 -11.75 7.37
N VAL A 134 -2.13 -10.91 6.82
CA VAL A 134 -3.49 -10.71 7.36
C VAL A 134 -4.28 -12.01 7.19
N THR A 135 -4.90 -12.49 8.26
CA THR A 135 -5.71 -13.73 8.28
C THR A 135 -7.15 -13.50 7.83
N SER A 136 -7.74 -12.36 8.19
CA SER A 136 -9.08 -12.00 7.72
C SER A 136 -9.04 -11.31 6.37
N GLN A 137 -9.36 -12.08 5.32
CA GLN A 137 -9.83 -11.53 4.02
C GLN A 137 -11.25 -10.95 4.11
N PHE A 138 -11.84 -10.83 5.31
CA PHE A 138 -13.19 -10.28 5.53
C PHE A 138 -13.21 -8.76 5.34
N TYR A 139 -12.88 -8.30 4.13
CA TYR A 139 -13.37 -7.05 3.62
C TYR A 139 -14.89 -7.21 3.51
N LYS A 140 -15.60 -6.74 4.54
CA LYS A 140 -17.04 -6.49 4.38
C LYS A 140 -17.17 -5.59 3.16
N TYR A 141 -17.86 -6.09 2.14
CA TYR A 141 -18.20 -5.34 0.94
C TYR A 141 -18.67 -3.93 1.34
N ASP A 142 -17.84 -2.92 1.10
CA ASP A 142 -18.28 -1.55 1.30
C ASP A 142 -19.26 -1.27 0.16
N LYS A 143 -20.53 -1.06 0.51
CA LYS A 143 -21.58 -0.74 -0.45
C LYS A 143 -21.27 0.53 -1.25
N ASN A 144 -20.29 1.35 -0.83
CA ASN A 144 -19.84 2.54 -1.55
C ASN A 144 -18.54 2.33 -2.37
N SER A 145 -17.87 1.18 -2.28
CA SER A 145 -16.61 0.88 -3.00
C SER A 145 -16.71 1.15 -4.50
N HIS A 146 -17.85 0.79 -5.11
CA HIS A 146 -18.10 0.99 -6.54
C HIS A 146 -18.00 2.45 -7.01
N ILE A 147 -18.28 3.43 -6.14
CA ILE A 147 -18.21 4.86 -6.49
C ILE A 147 -16.75 5.28 -6.60
N SER A 148 -15.94 4.94 -5.59
CA SER A 148 -14.50 5.23 -5.56
C SER A 148 -13.78 4.57 -6.73
N MET A 149 -14.11 3.30 -7.02
CA MET A 149 -13.51 2.59 -8.15
C MET A 149 -13.93 3.16 -9.51
N LYS A 150 -15.18 3.61 -9.65
CA LYS A 150 -15.62 4.28 -10.88
C LYS A 150 -14.87 5.59 -11.08
N PHE A 151 -14.62 6.32 -9.99
CA PHE A 151 -13.80 7.53 -10.02
C PHE A 151 -12.36 7.22 -10.45
N GLU A 152 -11.69 6.25 -9.83
CA GLU A 152 -10.33 5.83 -10.22
C GLU A 152 -10.24 5.53 -11.72
N LYS A 153 -11.21 4.77 -12.26
CA LYS A 153 -11.27 4.45 -13.70
C LYS A 153 -11.60 5.63 -14.59
N SER A 154 -12.41 6.58 -14.12
CA SER A 154 -12.69 7.82 -14.85
C SER A 154 -11.50 8.78 -14.87
N MET A 155 -10.56 8.63 -13.94
CA MET A 155 -9.38 9.49 -13.79
C MET A 155 -8.12 8.91 -14.43
N THR A 156 -8.17 7.67 -14.92
CA THR A 156 -7.01 6.97 -15.44
C THR A 156 -7.20 6.49 -16.88
N GLU A 157 -6.14 6.60 -17.67
CA GLU A 157 -5.95 5.90 -18.94
C GLU A 157 -5.21 4.59 -18.63
N ASP A 158 -5.92 3.47 -18.72
CA ASP A 158 -5.32 2.16 -18.55
C ASP A 158 -4.69 1.71 -19.89
N PRO A 159 -3.39 1.40 -19.94
CA PRO A 159 -2.72 0.93 -21.16
C PRO A 159 -3.31 -0.39 -21.71
N TYR A 160 -4.01 -1.18 -20.89
CA TYR A 160 -4.67 -2.42 -21.27
C TYR A 160 -6.14 -2.26 -21.66
N TYR A 161 -6.76 -1.11 -21.37
CA TYR A 161 -8.14 -0.81 -21.78
C TYR A 161 -8.17 0.48 -22.60
N MET A 162 -8.45 0.36 -23.90
CA MET A 162 -8.77 1.52 -24.75
C MET A 162 -9.84 2.39 -24.08
N GLN A 163 -9.48 3.64 -23.77
CA GLN A 163 -10.29 4.76 -23.29
C GLN A 163 -11.52 4.37 -22.46
N ALA A 164 -11.48 4.67 -21.16
CA ALA A 164 -12.65 4.62 -20.28
C ALA A 164 -13.77 5.51 -20.83
N THR A 165 -14.62 4.96 -21.70
CA THR A 165 -15.82 5.67 -22.15
C THR A 165 -16.76 5.78 -20.94
N ASN A 166 -17.39 6.95 -20.77
CA ASN A 166 -18.40 7.23 -19.73
C ASN A 166 -19.57 6.21 -19.65
N ASN A 167 -19.62 5.24 -20.58
CA ASN A 167 -20.63 4.20 -20.72
C ASN A 167 -20.17 2.80 -20.28
N MET A 168 -19.08 2.68 -19.51
CA MET A 168 -18.62 1.37 -19.03
C MET A 168 -19.69 0.61 -18.24
N ARG A 169 -20.09 -0.55 -18.78
CA ARG A 169 -21.16 -1.41 -18.25
C ARG A 169 -20.68 -2.42 -17.18
N VAL A 170 -19.37 -2.54 -16.97
CA VAL A 170 -18.72 -3.48 -16.05
C VAL A 170 -17.51 -2.80 -15.40
N ILE A 171 -17.42 -2.82 -14.06
CA ILE A 171 -16.20 -2.47 -13.33
C ILE A 171 -15.57 -3.79 -12.89
N TRP A 172 -14.46 -4.15 -13.52
CA TRP A 172 -13.63 -5.30 -13.16
C TRP A 172 -12.46 -4.84 -12.27
N THR A 173 -12.23 -5.52 -11.14
CA THR A 173 -11.18 -5.19 -10.16
C THR A 173 -9.93 -6.08 -10.29
N GLY A 174 -9.81 -6.80 -11.41
CA GLY A 174 -8.84 -7.89 -11.60
C GLY A 174 -7.46 -7.49 -12.12
N ILE A 175 -7.22 -6.22 -12.47
CA ILE A 175 -5.86 -5.71 -12.74
C ILE A 175 -5.56 -4.66 -11.69
N ARG A 176 -4.43 -4.84 -11.01
CA ARG A 176 -3.91 -3.93 -9.99
C ARG A 176 -2.41 -3.82 -10.19
N THR A 177 -1.89 -2.61 -10.03
CA THR A 177 -0.46 -2.35 -10.09
C THR A 177 0.07 -2.16 -8.69
N LYS A 178 1.23 -2.76 -8.41
CA LYS A 178 1.87 -2.65 -7.11
C LYS A 178 3.28 -2.12 -7.23
N ILE A 179 3.62 -1.28 -6.26
CA ILE A 179 5.00 -0.88 -6.01
C ILE A 179 5.53 -1.80 -4.90
N VAL A 180 6.70 -2.39 -5.12
CA VAL A 180 7.43 -3.13 -4.11
C VAL A 180 8.52 -2.22 -3.57
N ASN A 181 8.39 -1.87 -2.29
CA ASN A 181 9.27 -0.96 -1.58
C ASN A 181 10.19 -1.75 -0.67
N GLN A 182 11.49 -1.49 -0.77
CA GLN A 182 12.45 -1.85 0.27
C GLN A 182 12.60 -0.67 1.23
N LEU A 183 12.19 -0.87 2.49
CA LEU A 183 12.18 0.15 3.54
C LEU A 183 13.25 -0.15 4.58
N HIS A 184 14.09 0.83 4.89
CA HIS A 184 15.11 0.73 5.95
C HIS A 184 14.84 1.71 7.08
N PHE A 185 14.83 1.28 8.33
CA PHE A 185 14.65 2.20 9.47
C PHE A 185 16.02 2.73 9.92
N VAL A 186 16.26 4.03 9.76
CA VAL A 186 17.51 4.70 10.15
C VAL A 186 17.72 4.57 11.66
N GLY A 187 18.98 4.33 12.03
CA GLY A 187 19.38 4.05 13.40
C GLY A 187 19.15 2.60 13.81
N THR A 188 18.64 1.74 12.91
CA THR A 188 18.50 0.30 13.14
C THR A 188 18.93 -0.50 11.91
N ASP A 189 19.04 -1.81 12.10
CA ASP A 189 19.24 -2.81 11.04
C ASP A 189 17.90 -3.35 10.47
N LEU A 190 16.77 -2.79 10.92
CA LEU A 190 15.45 -3.25 10.48
C LEU A 190 15.21 -2.86 9.03
N SER A 191 14.81 -3.87 8.26
CA SER A 191 14.50 -3.75 6.85
C SER A 191 13.22 -4.51 6.51
N VAL A 192 12.38 -3.89 5.69
CA VAL A 192 11.07 -4.43 5.30
C VAL A 192 10.91 -4.35 3.79
N LEU A 193 10.65 -5.50 3.18
CA LEU A 193 10.15 -5.57 1.81
C LEU A 193 8.63 -5.54 1.85
N SER A 194 8.02 -4.50 1.27
CA SER A 194 6.58 -4.30 1.33
C SER A 194 5.96 -4.06 -0.03
N SER A 195 4.76 -4.59 -0.28
CA SER A 195 4.01 -4.28 -1.50
C SER A 195 2.86 -3.31 -1.20
N ALA A 196 2.71 -2.28 -2.02
CA ALA A 196 1.60 -1.33 -1.98
C ALA A 196 0.90 -1.27 -3.33
N GLU A 197 -0.43 -1.36 -3.33
CA GLU A 197 -1.24 -1.02 -4.52
C GLU A 197 -1.09 0.47 -4.83
N THR A 198 -0.99 0.80 -6.12
CA THR A 198 -0.91 2.17 -6.60
C THR A 198 -2.02 2.43 -7.61
N ASP A 199 -2.68 3.58 -7.48
CA ASP A 199 -3.85 3.90 -8.30
C ASP A 199 -3.42 4.41 -9.68
N SER A 200 -2.43 5.30 -9.74
CA SER A 200 -2.00 5.90 -11.00
C SER A 200 -0.63 6.58 -10.95
N ARG A 201 -0.16 7.01 -12.13
CA ARG A 201 1.03 7.84 -12.34
C ARG A 201 0.68 9.06 -13.19
N ASN A 202 1.18 10.24 -12.84
CA ASN A 202 1.09 11.41 -13.69
C ASN A 202 2.04 11.28 -14.88
N PRO A 203 1.56 11.30 -16.14
CA PRO A 203 2.42 11.14 -17.31
C PRO A 203 3.36 12.33 -17.56
N ASN A 204 3.15 13.48 -16.90
CA ASN A 204 3.96 14.69 -17.14
C ASN A 204 5.26 14.73 -16.33
N ASP A 205 5.25 14.21 -15.11
CA ASP A 205 6.36 14.26 -14.16
C ASP A 205 6.67 12.89 -13.51
N ASP A 206 6.01 11.83 -13.98
CA ASP A 206 6.14 10.46 -13.50
C ASP A 206 5.84 10.23 -12.00
N LYS A 207 5.24 11.23 -11.35
CA LYS A 207 4.84 11.14 -9.94
C LYS A 207 3.72 10.12 -9.73
N ILE A 208 3.80 9.39 -8.64
CA ILE A 208 2.81 8.40 -8.19
C ILE A 208 1.67 9.09 -7.47
N VAL A 209 0.44 8.71 -7.82
CA VAL A 209 -0.78 9.39 -7.40
C VAL A 209 -1.76 8.43 -6.77
N GLU A 210 -2.21 8.77 -5.56
CA GLU A 210 -3.34 8.12 -4.89
C GLU A 210 -4.63 8.91 -5.19
N LEU A 211 -5.67 8.19 -5.59
CA LEU A 211 -6.98 8.72 -5.93
C LEU A 211 -7.96 8.46 -4.78
N LYS A 212 -8.51 9.54 -4.22
CA LYS A 212 -9.48 9.46 -3.12
C LYS A 212 -10.78 10.13 -3.47
N MET A 213 -11.85 9.66 -2.83
CA MET A 213 -13.15 10.29 -2.87
C MET A 213 -13.66 10.60 -1.46
N THR A 214 -14.28 11.75 -1.29
CA THR A 214 -14.99 12.10 -0.07
C THR A 214 -16.34 12.77 -0.34
N ARG A 215 -17.30 12.55 0.55
CA ARG A 215 -18.58 13.29 0.56
C ARG A 215 -18.51 14.55 1.43
N LYS A 216 -17.36 14.81 2.07
CA LYS A 216 -17.19 15.86 3.06
C LYS A 216 -16.00 16.73 2.68
N PRO A 217 -16.19 17.73 1.80
CA PRO A 217 -15.09 18.56 1.30
C PRO A 217 -14.33 19.29 2.41
N ARG A 218 -15.03 19.65 3.50
CA ARG A 218 -14.42 20.28 4.70
C ARG A 218 -13.44 19.36 5.45
N GLU A 219 -13.55 18.04 5.28
CA GLU A 219 -12.65 17.06 5.89
C GLU A 219 -11.44 16.74 5.02
N ILE A 220 -11.34 17.27 3.79
CA ILE A 220 -10.15 17.11 2.93
C ILE A 220 -8.92 17.72 3.59
N ARG A 221 -9.07 18.81 4.34
CA ARG A 221 -7.94 19.36 5.11
C ARG A 221 -7.64 18.59 6.40
N LYS A 222 -8.53 17.68 6.80
CA LYS A 222 -8.44 16.83 7.99
C LYS A 222 -8.22 15.37 7.57
N HIS A 223 -7.22 15.15 6.73
CA HIS A 223 -6.85 13.79 6.35
C HIS A 223 -6.32 13.04 7.58
N SER A 224 -6.82 11.82 7.78
CA SER A 224 -6.42 11.00 8.93
C SER A 224 -4.95 10.59 8.83
N LEU A 225 -4.30 10.36 9.99
CA LEU A 225 -2.99 9.70 10.09
C LEU A 225 -2.93 8.43 9.21
N LYS A 226 -4.03 7.69 9.12
CA LYS A 226 -4.14 6.50 8.27
C LYS A 226 -3.83 6.80 6.79
N GLU A 227 -4.40 7.87 6.24
CA GLU A 227 -4.19 8.24 4.83
C GLU A 227 -2.77 8.75 4.59
N TYR A 228 -2.18 9.45 5.58
CA TYR A 228 -0.75 9.81 5.52
C TYR A 228 0.11 8.57 5.44
N MET A 229 -0.01 7.70 6.45
CA MET A 229 0.81 6.49 6.54
C MET A 229 0.61 5.59 5.32
N GLN A 230 -0.62 5.54 4.78
CA GLN A 230 -0.91 4.85 3.54
C GLN A 230 -0.01 5.34 2.39
N CYS A 231 0.02 6.63 2.12
CA CYS A 231 0.77 7.22 1.00
C CYS A 231 2.28 7.22 1.27
N PHE A 232 2.68 7.60 2.49
CA PHE A 232 4.07 7.65 2.94
C PHE A 232 4.77 6.29 2.77
N LEU A 233 4.14 5.20 3.25
CA LEU A 233 4.69 3.85 3.17
C LEU A 233 4.63 3.24 1.76
N SER A 234 4.03 3.94 0.79
CA SER A 234 3.86 3.46 -0.58
C SER A 234 4.71 4.19 -1.60
N ASN A 235 5.49 5.20 -1.17
CA ASN A 235 6.18 6.11 -2.09
C ASN A 235 5.19 6.82 -3.03
N THR A 236 4.05 7.27 -2.50
CA THR A 236 3.10 8.11 -3.23
C THR A 236 3.51 9.58 -3.10
N ASP A 237 3.52 10.32 -4.20
CA ASP A 237 3.97 11.71 -4.25
C ASP A 237 2.85 12.70 -3.92
N TYR A 238 1.61 12.42 -4.34
CA TYR A 238 0.47 13.25 -4.00
C TYR A 238 -0.86 12.50 -4.01
N ILE A 239 -1.85 13.10 -3.36
CA ILE A 239 -3.22 12.60 -3.27
C ILE A 239 -4.12 13.54 -4.07
N LEU A 240 -4.87 12.99 -5.02
CA LEU A 240 -5.98 13.70 -5.65
C LEU A 240 -7.28 13.26 -5.00
N THR A 241 -7.91 14.18 -4.27
CA THR A 241 -9.20 13.93 -3.61
C THR A 241 -10.32 14.62 -4.36
N ALA A 242 -11.29 13.85 -4.85
CA ALA A 242 -12.53 14.39 -5.40
C ALA A 242 -13.61 14.48 -4.31
N SER A 243 -14.30 15.62 -4.27
CA SER A 243 -15.46 15.82 -3.42
C SER A 243 -16.77 15.84 -4.20
N LEU A 244 -17.75 15.08 -3.74
CA LEU A 244 -19.12 15.13 -4.24
C LEU A 244 -19.86 16.31 -3.60
N LYS A 245 -20.14 17.36 -4.38
CA LYS A 245 -20.73 18.59 -3.85
C LYS A 245 -22.24 18.52 -3.65
N ASP A 246 -22.98 17.78 -4.50
CA ASP A 246 -24.45 17.68 -4.48
C ASP A 246 -24.97 16.38 -5.14
N GLU A 247 -26.29 16.13 -5.07
CA GLU A 247 -27.00 15.07 -5.83
C GLU A 247 -26.72 15.11 -7.35
N ASN A 248 -26.27 16.27 -7.84
CA ASN A 248 -25.92 16.57 -9.23
C ASN A 248 -24.49 16.15 -9.65
N ARG A 249 -23.73 15.43 -8.80
CA ARG A 249 -22.48 14.74 -9.18
C ARG A 249 -21.37 15.63 -9.77
N ARG A 250 -21.36 16.93 -9.44
CA ARG A 250 -20.22 17.80 -9.72
C ARG A 250 -19.07 17.44 -8.77
N LEU A 251 -17.89 17.23 -9.34
CA LEU A 251 -16.67 16.95 -8.59
C LEU A 251 -15.85 18.21 -8.41
N GLU A 252 -15.41 18.45 -7.19
CA GLU A 252 -14.35 19.40 -6.89
C GLU A 252 -13.09 18.60 -6.54
N ILE A 253 -11.99 18.84 -7.24
CA ILE A 253 -10.74 18.10 -7.06
C ILE A 253 -9.75 18.94 -6.29
N TYR A 254 -9.15 18.30 -5.29
CA TYR A 254 -8.14 18.87 -4.43
C TYR A 254 -6.87 18.05 -4.58
N GLU A 255 -5.78 18.72 -4.89
CA GLU A 255 -4.46 18.13 -4.92
C GLU A 255 -3.73 18.39 -3.60
N LEU A 256 -3.10 17.35 -3.08
CA LEU A 256 -2.29 17.41 -1.89
C LEU A 256 -0.95 16.73 -2.12
N GLU A 257 0.09 17.54 -2.29
CA GLU A 257 1.46 17.07 -2.32
C GLU A 257 1.92 16.55 -0.96
N MET A 258 2.50 15.35 -0.94
CA MET A 258 2.94 14.67 0.28
C MET A 258 4.14 15.38 0.92
N GLU A 259 5.05 15.94 0.12
CA GLU A 259 6.19 16.75 0.62
C GLU A 259 5.73 17.94 1.46
N HIS A 260 4.63 18.57 1.05
CA HIS A 260 4.06 19.73 1.74
C HIS A 260 3.13 19.35 2.91
N ARG A 261 3.03 18.07 3.26
CA ARG A 261 2.16 17.58 4.34
C ARG A 261 2.86 17.60 5.71
N ASP A 262 4.18 17.55 5.74
CA ASP A 262 4.97 17.60 6.98
C ASP A 262 4.77 18.90 7.78
N HIS A 263 4.49 20.01 7.12
CA HIS A 263 4.33 21.31 7.79
C HIS A 263 2.86 21.72 8.03
N ARG A 264 1.89 20.95 7.52
CA ARG A 264 0.46 21.35 7.51
C ARG A 264 -0.44 20.42 8.32
N MET A 265 0.08 19.32 8.85
CA MET A 265 -0.67 18.51 9.82
C MET A 265 -0.63 19.18 11.20
N GLU A 266 -1.80 19.46 11.76
CA GLU A 266 -1.94 19.75 13.21
C GLU A 266 -1.36 18.60 14.07
N ASP A 267 -1.25 17.40 13.47
CA ASP A 267 -0.87 16.14 14.09
C ASP A 267 0.50 15.59 13.62
N PHE A 268 1.47 16.43 13.25
CA PHE A 268 2.81 15.94 12.82
C PHE A 268 3.46 15.00 13.86
N GLY A 269 3.30 15.30 15.16
CA GLY A 269 3.75 14.40 16.23
C GLY A 269 3.06 13.02 16.23
N GLU A 270 1.85 12.89 15.66
CA GLU A 270 1.20 11.59 15.49
C GLU A 270 1.83 10.76 14.36
N VAL A 271 2.40 11.40 13.33
CA VAL A 271 3.13 10.71 12.25
C VAL A 271 4.43 10.12 12.80
N GLU A 272 5.22 10.91 13.52
CA GLU A 272 6.45 10.44 14.19
C GLU A 272 6.13 9.30 15.17
N SER A 273 5.08 9.46 15.98
CA SER A 273 4.59 8.40 16.86
C SER A 273 4.17 7.16 16.08
N GLY A 274 3.57 7.33 14.91
CA GLY A 274 3.18 6.25 14.01
C GLY A 274 4.37 5.45 13.48
N VAL A 275 5.40 6.12 12.95
CA VAL A 275 6.63 5.47 12.47
C VAL A 275 7.37 4.78 13.62
N ALA A 276 7.51 5.45 14.77
CA ALA A 276 8.13 4.88 15.95
C ALA A 276 7.40 3.61 16.46
N ARG A 277 6.05 3.60 16.39
CA ARG A 277 5.25 2.41 16.72
C ARG A 277 5.49 1.27 15.73
N ILE A 278 5.61 1.54 14.43
CA ILE A 278 5.97 0.51 13.44
C ILE A 278 7.30 -0.12 13.84
N ARG A 279 8.35 0.71 14.03
CA ARG A 279 9.69 0.26 14.41
C ARG A 279 9.65 -0.64 15.64
N ARG A 280 9.06 -0.15 16.73
CA ARG A 280 8.93 -0.89 17.99
C ARG A 280 8.20 -2.22 17.82
N ASN A 281 7.10 -2.23 17.06
CA ASN A 281 6.33 -3.46 16.85
C ASN A 281 7.11 -4.48 16.00
N LEU A 282 7.88 -4.03 15.01
CA LEU A 282 8.78 -4.90 14.23
C LEU A 282 9.92 -5.45 15.11
N GLU A 283 10.53 -4.65 15.96
CA GLU A 283 11.54 -5.12 16.92
C GLU A 283 10.97 -6.17 17.88
N GLN A 284 9.74 -5.95 18.36
CA GLN A 284 9.06 -6.94 19.18
C GLN A 284 8.85 -8.25 18.41
N LEU A 285 8.39 -8.19 17.16
CA LEU A 285 8.22 -9.38 16.32
C LEU A 285 9.54 -10.11 16.08
N ARG A 286 10.62 -9.37 15.77
CA ARG A 286 11.97 -9.93 15.61
C ARG A 286 12.42 -10.73 16.82
N ASN A 287 12.21 -10.17 18.01
CA ASN A 287 12.62 -10.81 19.26
C ASN A 287 11.74 -12.03 19.59
N LEU A 288 10.43 -11.95 19.36
CA LEU A 288 9.50 -13.06 19.58
C LEU A 288 9.74 -14.23 18.63
N LEU A 289 10.14 -13.93 17.39
CA LEU A 289 10.39 -14.91 16.34
C LEU A 289 11.90 -15.10 16.16
N SER A 290 12.63 -15.31 17.25
CA SER A 290 14.10 -15.40 17.26
C SER A 290 14.66 -16.58 16.47
N GLU A 291 13.89 -17.66 16.36
CA GLU A 291 14.29 -18.91 15.71
C GLU A 291 13.43 -19.15 14.46
N ASN A 292 13.97 -19.91 13.51
CA ASN A 292 13.20 -20.37 12.35
C ASN A 292 12.03 -21.26 12.80
N ASP A 293 10.95 -21.18 12.04
CA ASP A 293 9.72 -21.94 12.25
C ASP A 293 8.98 -21.61 13.55
N ARG A 294 9.27 -20.44 14.15
CA ARG A 294 8.38 -19.83 15.14
C ARG A 294 7.28 -19.05 14.45
N ALA A 295 6.06 -19.16 14.98
CA ALA A 295 4.90 -18.42 14.50
C ALA A 295 4.03 -17.88 15.64
N ILE A 296 3.37 -16.75 15.38
CA ILE A 296 2.39 -16.15 16.29
C ILE A 296 1.18 -15.62 15.51
N HIS A 297 0.03 -15.57 16.19
CA HIS A 297 -1.18 -14.91 15.73
C HIS A 297 -1.41 -13.62 16.53
N VAL A 298 -1.29 -12.47 15.88
CA VAL A 298 -1.48 -11.17 16.52
C VAL A 298 -2.92 -10.70 16.36
N ARG A 299 -3.58 -10.43 17.49
CA ARG A 299 -4.99 -10.01 17.57
C ARG A 299 -5.18 -8.54 17.91
N LYS A 300 -4.18 -7.89 18.50
CA LYS A 300 -4.28 -6.48 18.89
C LYS A 300 -2.92 -5.83 18.99
N ILE A 301 -2.89 -4.54 18.63
CA ILE A 301 -1.74 -3.65 18.80
C ILE A 301 -2.13 -2.61 19.84
N THR A 302 -1.27 -2.45 20.85
CA THR A 302 -1.50 -1.57 21.99
C THR A 302 -0.30 -0.65 22.22
N GLU A 303 -0.48 0.30 23.14
CA GLU A 303 0.61 1.17 23.61
C GLU A 303 1.73 0.39 24.29
N ASN A 304 1.48 -0.83 24.78
CA ASN A 304 2.48 -1.66 25.44
C ASN A 304 3.04 -2.76 24.53
N GLY A 305 2.67 -2.77 23.24
CA GLY A 305 3.11 -3.77 22.27
C GLY A 305 1.98 -4.65 21.75
N LEU A 306 2.34 -5.84 21.30
CA LEU A 306 1.45 -6.80 20.64
C LEU A 306 0.76 -7.73 21.64
N ILE A 307 -0.55 -7.96 21.43
CA ILE A 307 -1.28 -9.07 22.04
C ILE A 307 -1.41 -10.18 21.00
N TYR A 308 -0.88 -11.35 21.34
CA TYR A 308 -0.76 -12.47 20.42
C TYR A 308 -0.97 -13.81 21.14
N ASP A 309 -1.23 -14.84 20.35
CA ASP A 309 -1.18 -16.24 20.75
C ASP A 309 -0.06 -16.94 19.97
N GLU A 310 0.63 -17.89 20.58
CA GLU A 310 1.55 -18.78 19.87
C GLU A 310 0.74 -19.77 19.02
N ILE A 311 1.24 -20.05 17.81
CA ILE A 311 0.64 -21.00 16.88
C ILE A 311 1.74 -21.85 16.26
N GLU A 312 1.37 -22.97 15.65
CA GLU A 312 2.31 -23.79 14.90
C GLU A 312 2.68 -23.09 13.59
N ALA A 313 3.94 -23.19 13.15
CA ALA A 313 4.35 -22.58 11.89
C ALA A 313 3.69 -23.24 10.67
N ASP A 314 3.22 -24.47 10.81
CA ASP A 314 2.47 -25.18 9.78
C ASP A 314 1.06 -24.57 9.59
N ASP A 315 0.54 -23.83 10.58
CA ASP A 315 -0.68 -23.02 10.42
C ASP A 315 -0.44 -21.77 9.54
N CYS A 316 0.79 -21.51 9.10
CA CYS A 316 1.18 -20.37 8.28
C CYS A 316 1.39 -20.75 6.80
N GLU A 317 0.39 -21.40 6.19
CA GLU A 317 0.38 -21.85 4.77
C GLU A 317 0.55 -20.71 3.72
N PHE A 318 0.57 -19.44 4.14
CA PHE A 318 0.75 -18.29 3.27
C PHE A 318 2.20 -18.11 2.77
N VAL A 319 3.15 -18.88 3.28
CA VAL A 319 4.51 -19.03 2.72
C VAL A 319 4.63 -20.47 2.20
N PRO A 320 4.43 -20.71 0.89
CA PRO A 320 4.48 -22.06 0.34
C PRO A 320 5.88 -22.67 0.44
N ASP A 321 5.99 -23.97 0.67
CA ASP A 321 7.30 -24.66 0.69
C ASP A 321 8.04 -24.53 -0.64
N ASP A 322 7.31 -24.58 -1.77
CA ASP A 322 7.86 -24.35 -3.12
C ASP A 322 8.50 -22.96 -3.28
N PHE A 323 8.03 -21.96 -2.52
CA PHE A 323 8.68 -20.65 -2.47
C PHE A 323 10.04 -20.74 -1.77
N LEU A 324 10.19 -21.61 -0.77
CA LEU A 324 11.41 -21.75 0.04
C LEU A 324 12.46 -22.70 -0.56
N VAL A 325 12.20 -23.35 -1.70
CA VAL A 325 13.12 -24.33 -2.30
C VAL A 325 14.46 -23.70 -2.73
N ASP A 326 14.43 -22.49 -3.30
CA ASP A 326 15.61 -21.80 -3.84
C ASP A 326 16.21 -20.78 -2.83
N PHE A 327 16.06 -21.05 -1.53
CA PHE A 327 16.37 -20.05 -0.51
C PHE A 327 17.87 -19.86 -0.24
N GLU A 328 18.67 -20.91 -0.41
CA GLU A 328 20.11 -20.95 -0.09
C GLU A 328 21.01 -20.93 -1.33
#